data_AF-A0A536WXN8-F1
#
_entry.id   AF-A0A536WXN8-F1
#
_cell.length_a   1.000
_cell.length_b   1.000
_cell.length_c   1.000
_cell.angle_alpha   90.00
_cell.angle_beta   90.00
_cell.angle_gamma   90.00
#
_symmetry.space_group_name_H-M   'P 1'
#
loop_
_entity.id
_entity.type
_entity.pdbx_description
1 polymer ?
#
loop_
_entity_poly.entity_id
_entity_poly.type
_entity_poly.pdbx_seq_one_letter_code
_entity_poly.pdbx_strand_id
1 'polypeptide(L)' 'MSIRLPQAIAAYVDAENSGDVDSLSGWFAADASVRDEGRIYRGLPAIREWKAETKRKYNHTVTPLEVT' A
#
# COMPACT_ATOMS: atom_id res chain seq x y z
N MET A 1 19.05 -8.39 7.33
CA MET A 1 18.17 -9.57 7.48
C MET A 1 17.14 -9.51 6.38
N SER A 2 17.01 -10.54 5.55
CA SER A 2 15.98 -10.60 4.50
C SER A 2 14.77 -11.36 5.03
N ILE A 3 13.69 -10.64 5.31
CA ILE A 3 12.41 -11.22 5.67
C ILE A 3 11.78 -11.75 4.38
N ARG A 4 11.42 -13.04 4.34
CA ARG A 4 10.71 -13.62 3.19
C ARG A 4 9.23 -13.25 3.28
N LEU A 5 8.85 -12.21 2.58
CA LEU A 5 7.46 -11.78 2.48
C LEU A 5 6.74 -12.58 1.39
N PRO A 6 5.43 -12.88 1.57
CA PRO A 6 4.58 -13.28 0.46
C PRO A 6 4.63 -12.24 -0.66
N GLN A 7 4.51 -12.67 -1.91
CA GLN A 7 4.69 -11.82 -3.09
C GLN A 7 3.84 -10.54 -3.04
N ALA A 8 2.56 -10.64 -2.66
CA ALA A 8 1.67 -9.48 -2.57
C ALA A 8 2.12 -8.46 -1.50
N ILE A 9 2.65 -8.94 -0.37
CA ILE A 9 3.14 -8.06 0.70
C ILE A 9 4.48 -7.43 0.31
N ALA A 10 5.37 -8.19 -0.32
CA ALA A 10 6.62 -7.66 -0.85
C ALA A 10 6.37 -6.54 -1.86
N ALA A 11 5.42 -6.77 -2.78
CA ALA A 11 5.03 -5.78 -3.78
C ALA A 11 4.39 -4.53 -3.17
N TYR A 12 3.55 -4.70 -2.13
CA TYR A 12 3.01 -3.58 -1.36
C TYR A 12 4.14 -2.73 -0.77
N VAL A 13 5.09 -3.35 -0.05
CA VAL A 13 6.20 -2.63 0.60
C VAL A 13 7.09 -1.90 -0.42
N ASP A 14 7.36 -2.52 -1.56
CA ASP A 14 8.17 -1.92 -2.64
C ASP A 14 7.45 -0.71 -3.26
N ALA A 15 6.17 -0.84 -3.60
CA ALA A 15 5.36 0.25 -4.13
C ALA A 15 5.15 1.39 -3.10
N GLU A 16 4.96 1.04 -1.83
CA GLU A 16 4.94 2.01 -0.73
C GLU A 16 6.24 2.80 -0.65
N ASN A 17 7.41 2.16 -0.81
CA ASN A 17 8.70 2.82 -0.64
C ASN A 17 9.21 3.55 -1.89
N SER A 18 8.88 3.07 -3.08
CA SER A 18 9.26 3.70 -4.35
C SER A 18 8.49 5.00 -4.63
N GLY A 19 7.33 5.18 -4.00
CA GLY A 19 6.45 6.31 -4.29
C GLY A 19 5.61 6.12 -5.56
N ASP A 20 5.65 4.94 -6.17
CA ASP A 20 4.82 4.58 -7.32
C ASP A 20 3.41 4.20 -6.86
N VAL A 21 2.54 5.22 -6.83
CA VAL A 21 1.13 5.11 -6.43
C VAL A 21 0.33 4.24 -7.41
N ASP A 22 0.71 4.22 -8.69
CA ASP A 22 -0.03 3.50 -9.72
C ASP A 22 0.25 1.99 -9.67
N SER A 23 1.51 1.62 -9.50
CA SER A 23 1.91 0.21 -9.37
C SER A 23 1.26 -0.49 -8.17
N LEU A 24 1.01 0.23 -7.08
CA LEU A 24 0.37 -0.33 -5.89
C LEU A 24 -1.07 -0.82 -6.16
N SER A 25 -1.83 -0.05 -6.94
CA SER A 25 -3.24 -0.35 -7.21
C SER A 25 -3.45 -1.66 -7.98
N GLY A 26 -2.46 -2.07 -8.79
CA GLY A 26 -2.50 -3.33 -9.54
C GLY A 26 -2.42 -4.59 -8.68
N TRP A 27 -2.04 -4.48 -7.41
CA TRP A 27 -1.97 -5.62 -6.47
C TRP A 27 -3.24 -5.82 -5.65
N PHE A 28 -4.21 -4.91 -5.77
CA PHE A 28 -5.49 -4.99 -5.09
C PHE A 28 -6.56 -5.65 -5.96
N ALA A 29 -7.48 -6.38 -5.33
CA ALA A 29 -8.71 -6.83 -5.97
C ALA A 29 -9.59 -5.63 -6.36
N ALA A 30 -10.47 -5.80 -7.36
CA ALA A 30 -11.35 -4.74 -7.84
C ALA A 30 -12.27 -4.17 -6.74
N ASP A 31 -12.67 -5.00 -5.79
CA ASP A 31 -13.53 -4.70 -4.64
C ASP A 31 -12.75 -4.52 -3.33
N ALA A 32 -11.42 -4.35 -3.40
CA ALA A 32 -10.58 -4.17 -2.23
C ALA A 32 -11.02 -2.97 -1.37
N SER A 33 -10.80 -3.08 -0.07
CA SER A 33 -11.10 -2.03 0.89
C SER A 33 -9.87 -1.74 1.75
N VAL A 34 -9.49 -0.47 1.83
CA VAL A 34 -8.44 0.02 2.72
C VAL A 34 -9.08 0.80 3.85
N ARG A 35 -8.69 0.53 5.10
CA ARG A 35 -9.12 1.31 6.26
C ARG A 35 -7.92 2.05 6.82
N ASP A 36 -7.99 3.38 6.80
CA ASP A 36 -6.91 4.25 7.25
C ASP A 36 -7.46 5.54 7.85
N GLU A 37 -6.82 6.04 8.91
CA GLU A 37 -7.23 7.25 9.66
C GLU A 37 -8.75 7.31 10.00
N GLY A 38 -9.37 6.16 10.28
CA GLY A 38 -10.81 6.07 10.58
C GLY A 38 -11.74 6.15 9.36
N ARG A 39 -11.19 6.25 8.15
CA ARG A 39 -11.90 6.22 6.86
C ARG A 39 -11.78 4.85 6.21
N ILE A 40 -12.71 4.53 5.32
CA ILE A 40 -12.68 3.31 4.51
C ILE A 40 -12.74 3.72 3.03
N TYR A 41 -11.74 3.30 2.27
CA TYR A 41 -11.61 3.53 0.83
C TYR A 41 -11.91 2.22 0.12
N ARG A 42 -12.95 2.19 -0.72
CA ARG A 42 -13.41 0.98 -1.41
C ARG A 42 -13.22 1.10 -2.91
N GLY A 43 -12.65 0.06 -3.50
CA GLY A 43 -12.35 -0.03 -4.92
C GLY A 43 -11.06 0.67 -5.32
N LEU A 44 -10.50 0.24 -6.46
CA LEU A 44 -9.23 0.73 -6.99
C LEU A 44 -9.14 2.27 -7.12
N PRO A 45 -10.18 2.99 -7.60
CA PRO A 45 -10.11 4.45 -7.71
C PRO A 45 -9.92 5.14 -6.35
N ALA A 46 -10.66 4.71 -5.32
CA ALA A 46 -10.57 5.29 -3.99
C ALA A 46 -9.22 4.97 -3.31
N ILE A 47 -8.69 3.76 -3.54
CA ILE A 47 -7.38 3.36 -3.02
C ILE A 47 -6.26 4.17 -3.68
N ARG A 48 -6.34 4.44 -4.99
CA ARG A 48 -5.37 5.31 -5.70
C ARG A 48 -5.37 6.73 -5.14
N GLU A 49 -6.55 7.30 -4.94
CA GLU A 49 -6.71 8.66 -4.37
C GLU A 49 -6.14 8.73 -2.95
N TRP A 50 -6.57 7.80 -2.07
CA TRP A 50 -6.04 7.68 -0.71
C TRP A 50 -4.51 7.61 -0.72
N LYS A 51 -3.95 6.77 -1.59
CA LYS A 51 -2.51 6.56 -1.61
C LYS A 51 -1.74 7.81 -2.02
N ALA A 52 -2.22 8.54 -3.03
CA ALA A 52 -1.65 9.81 -3.46
C ALA A 52 -1.73 10.87 -2.34
N GLU A 53 -2.86 10.96 -1.63
CA GLU A 53 -3.04 11.88 -0.51
C GLU A 53 -2.08 11.57 0.65
N THR A 54 -2.03 10.30 1.07
CA THR A 54 -1.17 9.82 2.16
C THR A 54 0.31 10.07 1.85
N LYS A 55 0.75 9.82 0.60
CA LYS A 55 2.12 10.09 0.18
C LYS A 55 2.45 11.58 0.20
N ARG A 56 1.55 12.44 -0.26
CA ARG A 56 1.72 13.90 -0.18
C ARG A 56 1.78 14.41 1.26
N LYS A 57 1.00 13.82 2.17
CA LYS A 57 0.86 14.27 3.56
C LYS A 57 2.05 13.86 4.42
N TYR A 58 2.57 12.65 4.23
CA TYR A 58 3.52 12.04 5.16
C TYR A 58 4.85 11.62 4.56
N ASN A 59 4.89 11.33 3.26
CA ASN A 59 6.05 10.78 2.57
C ASN A 59 6.76 9.64 3.34
N HIS A 60 5.96 8.72 3.89
CA HIS A 60 6.46 7.66 4.79
C HIS A 60 7.15 6.53 4.04
N THR A 61 7.92 5.73 4.79
CA THR A 61 8.48 4.45 4.35
C THR A 61 7.99 3.32 5.25
N VAL A 62 7.93 2.11 4.71
CA VAL A 62 7.50 0.89 5.40
C VAL A 62 8.69 -0.05 5.53
N THR A 63 8.99 -0.46 6.76
CA THR A 63 10.02 -1.47 7.06
C THR A 63 9.37 -2.68 7.72
N PRO A 64 9.36 -3.85 7.06
CA PRO A 64 8.89 -5.09 7.66
C PRO A 64 9.77 -5.50 8.84
N LEU A 65 9.16 -5.94 9.95
CA LEU A 65 9.88 -6.33 11.17
C LEU A 65 9.95 -7.85 11.36
N GLU A 66 8.85 -8.57 11.11
CA GLU A 66 8.74 -10.03 11.24
C GLU A 66 7.65 -10.58 10.31
N VAL A 67 7.74 -11.87 9.96
CA VAL A 67 6.70 -12.66 9.28
C VAL A 67 6.55 -13.97 10.07
N THR A 68 5.36 -14.20 10.61
CA THR A 68 5.03 -15.35 11.46
C THR A 68 3.80 -16.07 10.93
#